data_AF-A0A958IS35-F1
#
_entry.id   AF-A0A958IS35-F1
#
_cell.length_a   1.000
_cell.length_b   1.000
_cell.length_c   1.000
_cell.angle_alpha   90.00
_cell.angle_beta   90.00
_cell.angle_gamma   90.00
#
_symmetry.space_group_name_H-M   'P 1'
#
loop_
_entity.id
_entity.type
_entity.pdbx_description
1 polymer ?
#
loop_
_entity_poly.entity_id
_entity_poly.type
_entity_poly.pdbx_seq_one_letter_code
_entity_poly.pdbx_strand_id
1 'polypeptide(L)'
;MTTFDQQSIPCAVCGEESRHQILLSSNQLGSPDLDLRPAKMLRSTMGMWVQCCPSCGYCNQMIATPIPNAKEIIARDNYQKTLNDEALPELVRHFRCYAMLVIEMDLEQARLAHMYAAWVCDDQNLTELARECRGSAIAILETWQPFKDKQDEIIKGAVLVDLLRRSSRFAEAQELCGQLLAYQNVPPTVISGLTFQQELINRSDTAAYTIKEAQDFADAHAAPPETVSSPDEIVDANADELAVEHVDLKRFAGIDGEYYLEKWKQIEATGKKITWNWAAFFFHFMWFAYRKMYYYAYILAGLFLIRLSLKFQFDLPWFASYLVRYFDWILLGMFGNYLYYHHARRKIVEAKLRNRNPQTRQVAIEKMGGGSGKAVIIILLALLAAILGPALIAQW
;
A
#
# COMPACT_ATOMS: atom_id res chain seq x y z
N MET A 1 -12.27 9.87 11.12
CA MET A 1 -13.35 9.31 11.96
C MET A 1 -13.47 7.85 11.59
N THR A 2 -13.51 6.95 12.55
CA THR A 2 -13.72 5.51 12.28
C THR A 2 -15.22 5.27 12.24
N THR A 3 -15.71 4.71 11.14
CA THR A 3 -17.14 4.45 10.94
C THR A 3 -17.35 2.95 10.84
N PHE A 4 -18.31 2.43 11.61
CA PHE A 4 -18.72 1.04 11.60
C PHE A 4 -20.24 0.94 11.60
N ASP A 5 -20.75 -0.20 11.17
CA ASP A 5 -22.16 -0.53 11.13
C ASP A 5 -22.41 -1.84 11.88
N GLN A 6 -23.61 -2.01 12.45
CA GLN A 6 -24.02 -3.28 13.05
C GLN A 6 -25.00 -3.99 12.14
N GLN A 7 -24.62 -5.18 11.67
CA GLN A 7 -25.41 -5.95 10.72
C GLN A 7 -25.74 -7.34 11.28
N SER A 8 -26.92 -7.84 10.93
CA SER A 8 -27.27 -9.25 11.11
C SER A 8 -26.67 -10.05 9.96
N ILE A 9 -25.83 -11.03 10.26
CA ILE A 9 -25.08 -11.79 9.25
C ILE A 9 -25.38 -13.28 9.42
N PRO A 10 -25.86 -13.98 8.37
CA PRO A 10 -26.09 -15.41 8.42
C PRO A 10 -24.76 -16.16 8.40
N CYS A 11 -24.62 -17.18 9.26
CA CYS A 11 -23.45 -18.04 9.25
C CYS A 11 -23.46 -18.97 8.04
N ALA A 12 -22.37 -19.01 7.27
CA ALA A 12 -22.20 -19.88 6.12
C ALA A 12 -22.18 -21.39 6.47
N VAL A 13 -21.98 -21.74 7.74
CA VAL A 13 -21.88 -23.13 8.21
C VAL A 13 -23.20 -23.63 8.80
N CYS A 14 -23.81 -22.88 9.73
CA CYS A 14 -25.03 -23.32 10.42
C CYS A 14 -26.31 -22.60 9.98
N GLY A 15 -26.21 -21.52 9.21
CA GLY A 15 -27.35 -20.71 8.76
C GLY A 15 -27.90 -19.72 9.80
N GLU A 16 -27.50 -19.85 11.07
CA GLU A 16 -27.97 -18.95 12.14
C GLU A 16 -27.50 -17.51 11.93
N GLU A 17 -28.40 -16.56 12.13
CA GLU A 17 -28.08 -15.14 12.06
C GLU A 17 -27.50 -14.62 13.39
N SER A 18 -26.47 -13.80 13.31
CA SER A 18 -25.90 -13.13 14.49
C SER A 18 -25.43 -11.72 14.17
N ARG A 19 -25.43 -10.84 15.18
CA ARG A 19 -25.05 -9.43 15.02
C ARG A 19 -23.54 -9.24 15.10
N HIS A 20 -22.97 -8.61 14.09
CA HIS A 20 -21.54 -8.29 14.01
C HIS A 20 -21.31 -6.83 13.65
N GLN A 21 -20.18 -6.28 14.10
CA GLN A 21 -19.72 -4.95 13.68
C GLN A 21 -18.91 -5.06 12.38
N ILE A 22 -19.28 -4.25 11.38
CA ILE A 22 -18.59 -4.14 10.10
C ILE A 22 -17.88 -2.81 10.03
N LEU A 23 -16.56 -2.85 9.79
CA LEU A 23 -15.76 -1.65 9.58
C LEU A 23 -16.06 -1.07 8.18
N LEU A 24 -16.63 0.14 8.13
CA LEU A 24 -16.92 0.83 6.86
C LEU A 24 -15.74 1.69 6.41
N SER A 25 -15.12 2.40 7.35
CA SER A 25 -13.93 3.20 7.08
C SER A 25 -13.11 3.44 8.35
N SER A 26 -11.79 3.51 8.17
CA SER A 26 -10.86 3.93 9.22
C SER A 26 -9.69 4.67 8.60
N ASN A 27 -9.11 5.58 9.36
CA ASN A 27 -7.92 6.32 8.95
C ASN A 27 -6.66 5.64 9.51
N GLN A 28 -5.59 5.62 8.73
CA GLN A 28 -4.26 5.27 9.21
C GLN A 28 -3.46 6.56 9.44
N LEU A 29 -3.51 7.09 10.66
CA LEU A 29 -2.66 8.20 11.08
C LEU A 29 -1.59 7.66 12.03
N GLY A 30 -0.32 7.80 11.65
CA GLY A 30 0.84 7.26 12.37
C GLY A 30 1.61 6.24 11.53
N SER A 31 2.81 5.90 12.00
CA SER A 31 3.64 4.87 11.37
C SER A 31 3.27 3.48 11.92
N PRO A 32 3.22 2.43 11.09
CA PRO A 32 3.06 1.07 11.57
C PRO A 32 4.32 0.58 12.32
N ASP A 33 4.16 -0.51 13.07
CA ASP A 33 5.26 -1.23 13.71
C ASP A 33 6.12 -1.96 12.66
N LEU A 34 7.31 -2.42 13.04
CA LEU A 34 8.23 -3.15 12.16
C LEU A 34 7.65 -4.46 11.62
N ASP A 35 6.70 -5.08 12.34
CA ASP A 35 5.90 -6.22 11.88
C ASP A 35 4.65 -5.82 11.08
N LEU A 36 4.54 -4.54 10.71
CA LEU A 36 3.42 -3.94 9.99
C LEU A 36 2.11 -3.84 10.79
N ARG A 37 2.16 -3.99 12.13
CA ARG A 37 1.02 -3.65 12.99
C ARG A 37 0.62 -2.20 12.77
N PRO A 38 -0.65 -1.91 12.43
CA PRO A 38 -1.02 -0.55 12.08
C PRO A 38 -1.03 0.37 13.30
N ALA A 39 -1.00 1.67 13.03
CA ALA A 39 -1.15 2.70 14.06
C ALA A 39 -2.52 2.63 14.77
N LYS A 40 -2.58 3.25 15.96
CA LYS A 40 -3.66 3.09 16.95
C LYS A 40 -5.09 3.16 16.39
N MET A 41 -5.38 4.09 15.48
CA MET A 41 -6.74 4.29 14.94
C MET A 41 -7.27 3.09 14.15
N LEU A 42 -6.44 2.49 13.28
CA LEU A 42 -6.83 1.26 12.59
C LEU A 42 -6.68 0.06 13.53
N ARG A 43 -5.65 0.03 14.37
CA ARG A 43 -5.43 -1.05 15.33
C ARG A 43 -6.59 -1.25 16.30
N SER A 44 -7.23 -0.18 16.77
CA SER A 44 -8.40 -0.27 17.65
C SER A 44 -9.62 -0.93 16.99
N THR A 45 -9.56 -1.22 15.69
CA THR A 45 -10.63 -1.92 14.95
C THR A 45 -10.43 -3.42 14.86
N MET A 46 -9.38 -4.00 15.45
CA MET A 46 -9.07 -5.44 15.39
C MET A 46 -10.24 -6.35 15.76
N GLY A 47 -11.12 -5.92 16.67
CA GLY A 47 -12.34 -6.65 17.05
C GLY A 47 -13.34 -6.84 15.91
N MET A 48 -13.20 -6.12 14.79
CA MET A 48 -14.01 -6.26 13.58
C MET A 48 -13.31 -7.05 12.47
N TRP A 49 -12.06 -7.46 12.66
CA TRP A 49 -11.28 -8.17 11.63
C TRP A 49 -11.52 -9.69 11.65
N VAL A 50 -12.16 -10.19 12.71
CA VAL A 50 -12.63 -11.57 12.81
C VAL A 50 -13.97 -11.59 13.52
N GLN A 51 -14.89 -12.39 12.99
CA GLN A 51 -16.21 -12.65 13.51
C GLN A 51 -16.28 -14.11 13.92
N CYS A 52 -17.02 -14.42 14.97
CA CYS A 52 -17.28 -15.78 15.42
C CYS A 52 -18.78 -16.02 15.51
N CYS A 53 -19.29 -17.06 14.87
CA CYS A 53 -20.69 -17.45 14.99
C CYS A 53 -20.96 -17.97 16.42
N PRO A 54 -21.89 -17.37 17.18
CA PRO A 54 -22.17 -17.80 18.55
C PRO A 54 -22.85 -19.18 18.63
N SER A 55 -23.44 -19.66 17.53
CA SER A 55 -24.17 -20.94 17.49
C SER A 55 -23.25 -22.13 17.24
N CYS A 56 -22.37 -22.05 16.24
CA CYS A 56 -21.49 -23.17 15.86
C CYS A 56 -19.99 -22.89 16.07
N GLY A 57 -19.59 -21.68 16.47
CA GLY A 57 -18.18 -21.34 16.68
C GLY A 57 -17.38 -21.03 15.41
N TYR A 58 -18.02 -20.97 14.23
CA TYR A 58 -17.33 -20.66 12.98
C TYR A 58 -16.70 -19.27 13.00
N CYS A 59 -15.37 -19.22 12.89
CA CYS A 59 -14.59 -17.99 12.85
C CYS A 59 -14.16 -17.62 11.42
N ASN A 60 -14.43 -16.39 10.98
CA ASN A 60 -13.95 -15.86 9.68
C ASN A 60 -13.89 -14.32 9.71
N GLN A 61 -13.22 -13.67 8.77
CA GLN A 61 -13.31 -12.21 8.57
C GLN A 61 -14.77 -11.78 8.31
N MET A 62 -15.53 -12.64 7.63
CA MET A 62 -16.96 -12.51 7.41
C MET A 62 -17.61 -13.89 7.57
N ILE A 63 -18.46 -14.09 8.58
CA ILE A 63 -19.07 -15.42 8.83
C ILE A 63 -20.04 -15.87 7.73
N ALA A 64 -20.48 -14.95 6.86
CA ALA A 64 -21.27 -15.27 5.67
C ALA A 64 -20.44 -15.87 4.52
N THR A 65 -19.11 -15.80 4.58
CA THR A 65 -18.23 -16.40 3.57
C THR A 65 -17.88 -17.83 3.96
N PRO A 66 -18.14 -18.84 3.10
CA PRO A 66 -17.84 -20.24 3.42
C PRO A 66 -16.35 -20.55 3.30
N ILE A 67 -15.86 -21.40 4.19
CA ILE A 67 -14.54 -22.05 4.12
C ILE A 67 -14.77 -23.55 3.90
N PRO A 68 -14.11 -24.19 2.91
CA PRO A 68 -14.18 -25.63 2.71
C PRO A 68 -13.83 -26.42 3.98
N ASN A 69 -14.57 -27.50 4.24
CA ASN A 69 -14.38 -28.38 5.39
C ASN A 69 -14.48 -27.69 6.78
N ALA A 70 -15.07 -26.48 6.85
CA ALA A 70 -15.16 -25.73 8.10
C ALA A 70 -15.91 -26.50 9.19
N LYS A 71 -16.99 -27.22 8.82
CA LYS A 71 -17.80 -27.99 9.78
C LYS A 71 -16.99 -29.11 10.44
N GLU A 72 -16.17 -29.80 9.66
CA GLU A 72 -15.29 -30.86 10.13
C GLU A 72 -14.17 -30.30 11.02
N ILE A 73 -13.57 -29.17 10.64
CA ILE A 73 -12.51 -28.51 11.42
C ILE A 73 -13.04 -27.99 12.76
N ILE A 74 -14.21 -27.34 12.76
CA ILE A 74 -14.87 -26.84 13.97
C ILE A 74 -15.12 -27.99 14.96
N ALA A 75 -15.49 -29.18 14.47
CA ALA A 75 -15.76 -30.32 15.32
C ALA A 75 -14.50 -30.96 15.95
N ARG A 76 -13.28 -30.56 15.55
CA ARG A 76 -12.04 -31.13 16.09
C ARG A 76 -11.80 -30.69 17.54
N ASP A 77 -11.27 -31.59 18.35
CA ASP A 77 -10.98 -31.34 19.78
C ASP A 77 -10.06 -30.13 20.00
N ASN A 78 -9.03 -29.96 19.17
CA ASN A 78 -8.09 -28.83 19.30
C ASN A 78 -8.76 -27.48 19.01
N TYR A 79 -9.69 -27.44 18.06
CA TYR A 79 -10.49 -26.26 17.75
C TYR A 79 -11.41 -25.91 18.93
N GLN A 80 -12.19 -26.89 19.40
CA GLN A 80 -13.11 -26.68 20.52
C GLN A 80 -12.40 -26.30 21.82
N LYS A 81 -11.23 -26.90 22.10
CA LYS A 81 -10.40 -26.48 23.24
C LYS A 81 -9.99 -25.01 23.12
N THR A 82 -9.53 -24.58 21.95
CA THR A 82 -9.10 -23.18 21.74
C THR A 82 -10.27 -22.21 21.83
N LEU A 83 -11.41 -22.54 21.23
CA LEU A 83 -12.60 -21.69 21.21
C LEU A 83 -13.17 -21.49 22.62
N ASN A 84 -13.16 -22.52 23.45
CA ASN A 84 -13.77 -22.51 24.78
C ASN A 84 -12.77 -22.23 25.92
N ASP A 85 -11.52 -21.87 25.62
CA ASP A 85 -10.51 -21.56 26.63
C ASP A 85 -10.70 -20.15 27.22
N GLU A 86 -11.47 -20.06 28.30
CA GLU A 86 -11.74 -18.80 29.00
C GLU A 86 -10.49 -18.13 29.60
N ALA A 87 -9.35 -18.84 29.70
CA ALA A 87 -8.10 -18.22 30.10
C ALA A 87 -7.50 -17.32 29.01
N LEU A 88 -7.94 -17.48 27.75
CA LEU A 88 -7.49 -16.67 26.62
C LEU A 88 -8.47 -15.52 26.33
N PRO A 89 -7.95 -14.31 25.99
CA PRO A 89 -8.80 -13.23 25.49
C PRO A 89 -9.64 -13.70 24.30
N GLU A 90 -10.92 -13.33 24.29
CA GLU A 90 -11.89 -13.76 23.26
C GLU A 90 -11.37 -13.55 21.83
N LEU A 91 -10.83 -12.35 21.55
CA LEU A 91 -10.33 -12.03 20.22
C LEU A 91 -9.10 -12.87 19.82
N VAL A 92 -8.26 -13.28 20.78
CA VAL A 92 -7.14 -14.21 20.54
C VAL A 92 -7.67 -15.59 20.15
N ARG A 93 -8.69 -16.09 20.86
CA ARG A 93 -9.35 -17.36 20.51
C ARG A 93 -9.89 -17.34 19.10
N HIS A 94 -10.62 -16.27 18.73
CA HIS A 94 -11.22 -16.13 17.41
C HIS A 94 -10.17 -16.11 16.29
N PHE A 95 -9.07 -15.36 16.45
CA PHE A 95 -8.00 -15.37 15.46
C PHE A 95 -7.30 -16.73 15.36
N ARG A 96 -7.03 -17.42 16.48
CA ARG A 96 -6.43 -18.77 16.45
C ARG A 96 -7.36 -19.78 15.77
N CYS A 97 -8.65 -19.75 16.07
CA CYS A 97 -9.67 -20.56 15.43
C CYS A 97 -9.77 -20.25 13.92
N TYR A 98 -9.75 -18.98 13.54
CA TYR A 98 -9.72 -18.60 12.13
C TYR A 98 -8.47 -19.13 11.42
N ALA A 99 -7.29 -19.03 12.04
CA ALA A 99 -6.05 -19.59 11.50
C ALA A 99 -6.17 -21.09 11.24
N MET A 100 -6.72 -21.86 12.19
CA MET A 100 -6.95 -23.30 12.02
C MET A 100 -7.87 -23.65 10.85
N LEU A 101 -8.84 -22.79 10.54
CA LEU A 101 -9.78 -22.99 9.43
C LEU A 101 -9.14 -22.78 8.06
N VAL A 102 -8.20 -21.84 7.96
CA VAL A 102 -7.61 -21.45 6.66
C VAL A 102 -6.22 -22.02 6.42
N ILE A 103 -5.56 -22.63 7.41
CA ILE A 103 -4.15 -23.04 7.31
C ILE A 103 -3.83 -23.99 6.15
N GLU A 104 -4.75 -24.87 5.77
CA GLU A 104 -4.52 -25.83 4.67
C GLU A 104 -4.73 -25.20 3.27
N MET A 105 -5.37 -24.03 3.18
CA MET A 105 -5.77 -23.42 1.90
C MET A 105 -5.16 -22.04 1.64
N ASP A 106 -4.94 -21.26 2.70
CA ASP A 106 -4.42 -19.90 2.64
C ASP A 106 -3.49 -19.66 3.83
N LEU A 107 -2.23 -20.07 3.64
CA LEU A 107 -1.18 -19.87 4.63
C LEU A 107 -0.91 -18.39 4.93
N GLU A 108 -1.18 -17.48 3.98
CA GLU A 108 -1.00 -16.05 4.21
C GLU A 108 -2.03 -15.53 5.21
N GLN A 109 -3.30 -15.92 5.07
CA GLN A 109 -4.34 -15.57 6.04
C GLN A 109 -4.13 -16.24 7.40
N ALA A 110 -3.69 -17.50 7.43
CA ALA A 110 -3.36 -18.18 8.69
C ALA A 110 -2.23 -17.46 9.45
N ARG A 111 -1.17 -17.09 8.73
CA ARG A 111 -0.03 -16.34 9.28
C ARG A 111 -0.48 -14.98 9.82
N LEU A 112 -1.28 -14.24 9.05
CA LEU A 112 -1.82 -12.95 9.48
C LEU A 112 -2.70 -13.09 10.73
N ALA A 113 -3.57 -14.10 10.78
CA ALA A 113 -4.40 -14.36 11.96
C ALA A 113 -3.56 -14.63 13.22
N HIS A 114 -2.47 -15.41 13.11
CA HIS A 114 -1.53 -15.60 14.21
C HIS A 114 -0.83 -14.31 14.64
N MET A 115 -0.46 -13.44 13.69
CA MET A 115 0.08 -12.11 14.02
C MET A 115 -0.94 -11.22 14.71
N TYR A 116 -2.19 -11.21 14.24
CA TYR A 116 -3.26 -10.42 14.83
C TYR A 116 -3.55 -10.88 16.26
N ALA A 117 -3.52 -12.20 16.50
CA ALA A 117 -3.57 -12.74 17.86
C ALA A 117 -2.41 -12.22 18.74
N ALA A 118 -1.17 -12.23 18.21
CA ALA A 118 -0.02 -11.67 18.93
C ALA A 118 -0.19 -10.16 19.22
N TRP A 119 -0.75 -9.39 18.29
CA TRP A 119 -1.02 -7.97 18.44
C TRP A 119 -2.09 -7.67 19.48
N VAL A 120 -3.11 -8.53 19.62
CA VAL A 120 -4.09 -8.43 20.69
C VAL A 120 -3.42 -8.69 22.04
N CYS A 121 -2.56 -9.70 22.12
CA CYS A 121 -1.77 -9.98 23.32
C CYS A 121 -0.86 -8.80 23.69
N ASP A 122 -0.22 -8.15 22.71
CA ASP A 122 0.61 -6.97 22.93
C ASP A 122 -0.19 -5.78 23.51
N ASP A 123 -1.39 -5.49 22.98
CA ASP A 123 -2.25 -4.42 23.51
C ASP A 123 -2.72 -4.71 24.96
N GLN A 124 -2.71 -5.98 25.37
CA GLN A 124 -3.09 -6.42 26.72
C GLN A 124 -1.88 -6.74 27.61
N ASN A 125 -0.65 -6.52 27.13
CA ASN A 125 0.61 -6.85 27.83
C ASN A 125 0.75 -8.33 28.21
N LEU A 126 0.21 -9.26 27.41
CA LEU A 126 0.30 -10.71 27.61
C LEU A 126 1.54 -11.28 26.90
N THR A 127 2.73 -11.05 27.46
CA THR A 127 4.01 -11.30 26.77
C THR A 127 4.23 -12.75 26.34
N GLU A 128 4.02 -13.73 27.21
CA GLU A 128 4.27 -15.15 26.84
C GLU A 128 3.29 -15.64 25.78
N LEU A 129 2.01 -15.27 25.90
CA LEU A 129 1.00 -15.62 24.90
C LEU A 129 1.25 -14.91 23.56
N ALA A 130 1.76 -13.68 23.58
CA ALA A 130 2.19 -12.99 22.38
C ALA A 130 3.33 -13.76 21.69
N ARG A 131 4.32 -14.26 22.44
CA ARG A 131 5.40 -15.09 21.89
C ARG A 131 4.89 -16.41 21.32
N GLU A 132 3.95 -17.09 21.96
CA GLU A 132 3.32 -18.30 21.42
C GLU A 132 2.63 -18.03 20.08
N CYS A 133 1.84 -16.95 20.01
CA CYS A 133 1.16 -16.54 18.77
C CYS A 133 2.15 -16.19 17.66
N ARG A 134 3.23 -15.45 17.97
CA ARG A 134 4.32 -15.19 17.01
C ARG A 134 4.99 -16.48 16.56
N GLY A 135 5.22 -17.43 17.45
CA GLY A 135 5.80 -18.74 17.11
C GLY A 135 5.02 -19.47 16.02
N SER A 136 3.69 -19.40 16.07
CA SER A 136 2.84 -19.99 15.03
C SER A 136 2.96 -19.25 13.69
N ALA A 137 3.04 -17.91 13.68
CA ALA A 137 3.26 -17.14 12.47
C ALA A 137 4.68 -17.35 11.88
N ILE A 138 5.69 -17.47 12.74
CA ILE A 138 7.08 -17.77 12.38
C ILE A 138 7.17 -19.13 11.69
N ALA A 139 6.54 -20.16 12.26
CA ALA A 139 6.55 -21.51 11.69
C ALA A 139 6.06 -21.51 10.23
N ILE A 140 5.06 -20.69 9.88
CA ILE A 140 4.60 -20.53 8.51
C ILE A 140 5.64 -19.80 7.64
N LEU A 141 6.16 -18.66 8.10
CA LEU A 141 7.15 -17.86 7.36
C LEU A 141 8.45 -18.63 7.09
N GLU A 142 8.87 -19.50 8.01
CA GLU A 142 10.03 -20.37 7.83
C GLU A 142 9.83 -21.34 6.66
N THR A 143 8.61 -21.83 6.41
CA THR A 143 8.33 -22.68 5.23
C THR A 143 8.48 -21.95 3.90
N TRP A 144 8.46 -20.61 3.90
CA TRP A 144 8.59 -19.79 2.69
C TRP A 144 10.04 -19.40 2.40
N GLN A 145 10.96 -19.72 3.32
CA GLN A 145 12.38 -19.49 3.08
C GLN A 145 12.94 -20.44 2.00
N PRO A 146 13.97 -20.02 1.24
CA PRO A 146 14.60 -18.70 1.29
C PRO A 146 13.78 -17.63 0.56
N PHE A 147 13.72 -16.42 1.14
CA PHE A 147 13.14 -15.26 0.47
C PHE A 147 13.99 -14.88 -0.76
N LYS A 148 13.38 -14.29 -1.78
CA LYS A 148 14.08 -13.85 -3.00
C LYS A 148 14.41 -12.36 -2.93
N ASP A 149 15.37 -11.91 -3.73
CA ASP A 149 15.68 -10.48 -3.96
C ASP A 149 14.57 -9.80 -4.79
N LYS A 150 13.37 -9.72 -4.19
CA LYS A 150 12.15 -9.09 -4.68
C LYS A 150 11.50 -8.37 -3.52
N GLN A 151 10.96 -7.20 -3.78
CA GLN A 151 10.46 -6.31 -2.73
C GLN A 151 9.42 -6.95 -1.80
N ASP A 152 8.48 -7.73 -2.32
CA ASP A 152 7.44 -8.43 -1.54
C ASP A 152 8.02 -9.52 -0.62
N GLU A 153 8.96 -10.30 -1.14
CA GLU A 153 9.65 -11.35 -0.38
C GLU A 153 10.58 -10.78 0.69
N ILE A 154 11.28 -9.68 0.37
CA ILE A 154 12.13 -8.94 1.31
C ILE A 154 11.31 -8.38 2.48
N ILE A 155 10.10 -7.86 2.21
CA ILE A 155 9.21 -7.34 3.26
C ILE A 155 8.76 -8.49 4.18
N LYS A 156 8.37 -9.65 3.62
CA LYS A 156 8.04 -10.83 4.44
C LYS A 156 9.22 -11.28 5.31
N GLY A 157 10.42 -11.27 4.74
CA GLY A 157 11.66 -11.53 5.48
C GLY A 157 11.89 -10.54 6.62
N ALA A 158 11.72 -9.23 6.36
CA ALA A 158 11.88 -8.20 7.39
C ALA A 158 10.84 -8.32 8.53
N VAL A 159 9.61 -8.71 8.20
CA VAL A 159 8.59 -9.07 9.21
C VAL A 159 9.03 -10.29 10.02
N LEU A 160 9.58 -11.33 9.37
CA LEU A 160 10.11 -12.50 10.08
C LEU A 160 11.25 -12.12 11.04
N VAL A 161 12.15 -11.22 10.66
CA VAL A 161 13.21 -10.71 11.56
C VAL A 161 12.60 -10.10 12.82
N ASP A 162 11.55 -9.27 12.70
CA ASP A 162 10.90 -8.65 13.86
C ASP A 162 10.21 -9.69 14.75
N LEU A 163 9.51 -10.65 14.15
CA LEU A 163 8.86 -11.72 14.89
C LEU A 163 9.87 -12.59 15.65
N LEU A 164 10.99 -12.97 15.02
CA LEU A 164 12.08 -13.74 15.64
C LEU A 164 12.69 -12.97 16.81
N ARG A 165 13.06 -11.69 16.59
CA ARG A 165 13.63 -10.81 17.61
C ARG A 165 12.68 -10.67 18.82
N ARG A 166 11.40 -10.35 18.57
CA ARG A 166 10.39 -10.20 19.63
C ARG A 166 10.01 -11.52 20.32
N SER A 167 10.46 -12.65 19.78
CA SER A 167 10.35 -13.99 20.38
C SER A 167 11.67 -14.46 21.00
N SER A 168 12.65 -13.58 21.19
CA SER A 168 13.99 -13.85 21.74
C SER A 168 14.84 -14.84 20.92
N ARG A 169 14.50 -15.07 19.64
CA ARG A 169 15.26 -15.91 18.70
C ARG A 169 16.31 -15.06 17.96
N PHE A 170 17.19 -14.43 18.74
CA PHE A 170 18.11 -13.39 18.28
C PHE A 170 19.13 -13.87 17.24
N ALA A 171 19.68 -15.07 17.38
CA ALA A 171 20.67 -15.61 16.44
C ALA A 171 20.09 -15.76 15.03
N GLU A 172 18.88 -16.32 14.93
CA GLU A 172 18.17 -16.52 13.68
C GLU A 172 17.72 -15.19 13.06
N ALA A 173 17.26 -14.26 13.90
CA ALA A 173 16.93 -12.90 13.47
C ALA A 173 18.16 -12.19 12.87
N GLN A 174 19.33 -12.31 13.53
CA GLN A 174 20.57 -11.68 13.07
C GLN A 174 21.05 -12.26 11.73
N GLU A 175 21.00 -13.59 11.58
CA GLU A 175 21.38 -14.27 10.35
C GLU A 175 20.49 -13.82 9.18
N LEU A 176 19.17 -13.91 9.35
CA LEU A 176 18.21 -13.50 8.32
C LEU A 176 18.35 -12.02 7.98
N CYS A 177 18.56 -11.15 8.98
CA CYS A 177 18.78 -9.73 8.76
C CYS A 177 20.02 -9.46 7.88
N GLY A 178 21.12 -10.16 8.13
CA GLY A 178 22.33 -10.09 7.31
C GLY A 178 22.11 -10.59 5.88
N GLN A 179 21.39 -11.69 5.71
CA GLN A 179 21.04 -12.24 4.39
C GLN A 179 20.20 -11.25 3.57
N LEU A 180 19.18 -10.64 4.18
CA LEU A 180 18.31 -9.68 3.49
C LEU A 180 19.05 -8.38 3.13
N LEU A 181 19.91 -7.86 4.01
CA LEU A 181 20.71 -6.66 3.74
C LEU A 181 21.74 -6.84 2.62
N ALA A 182 22.10 -8.09 2.29
CA ALA A 182 23.01 -8.39 1.19
C ALA A 182 22.35 -8.32 -0.21
N TYR A 183 21.03 -8.21 -0.28
CA TYR A 183 20.31 -8.08 -1.55
C TYR A 183 20.49 -6.71 -2.21
N GLN A 184 20.35 -6.67 -3.54
CA GLN A 184 20.59 -5.44 -4.30
C GLN A 184 19.36 -4.53 -4.32
N ASN A 185 18.15 -5.10 -4.21
CA ASN A 185 16.89 -4.36 -4.38
C ASN A 185 16.15 -4.13 -3.06
N VAL A 186 16.88 -4.03 -1.94
CA VAL A 186 16.28 -3.75 -0.63
C VAL A 186 15.73 -2.31 -0.60
N PRO A 187 14.44 -2.10 -0.31
CA PRO A 187 13.89 -0.75 -0.19
C PRO A 187 14.58 0.04 0.94
N PRO A 188 14.85 1.35 0.79
CA PRO A 188 15.52 2.14 1.82
C PRO A 188 14.87 2.08 3.20
N THR A 189 13.53 2.07 3.25
CA THR A 189 12.79 1.92 4.51
C THR A 189 13.02 0.57 5.18
N VAL A 190 13.20 -0.49 4.39
CA VAL A 190 13.54 -1.82 4.90
C VAL A 190 14.99 -1.88 5.33
N ILE A 191 15.92 -1.19 4.65
CA ILE A 191 17.31 -1.04 5.11
C ILE A 191 17.33 -0.38 6.50
N SER A 192 16.67 0.77 6.68
CA SER A 192 16.57 1.45 7.98
C SER A 192 15.98 0.52 9.05
N GLY A 193 14.91 -0.21 8.71
CA GLY A 193 14.28 -1.19 9.58
C GLY A 193 15.24 -2.31 9.99
N LEU A 194 15.91 -2.96 9.03
CA LEU A 194 16.82 -4.07 9.27
C LEU A 194 18.08 -3.63 10.04
N THR A 195 18.69 -2.50 9.68
CA THR A 195 19.84 -1.94 10.42
C THR A 195 19.47 -1.62 11.86
N PHE A 196 18.31 -1.01 12.09
CA PHE A 196 17.83 -0.76 13.45
C PHE A 196 17.57 -2.07 14.21
N GLN A 197 16.99 -3.08 13.54
CA GLN A 197 16.80 -4.39 14.14
C GLN A 197 18.11 -5.09 14.53
N GLN A 198 19.20 -4.95 13.77
CA GLN A 198 20.51 -5.48 14.18
C GLN A 198 20.97 -4.88 15.50
N GLU A 199 20.77 -3.57 15.71
CA GLU A 199 21.12 -2.92 16.98
C GLU A 199 20.24 -3.42 18.14
N LEU A 200 18.94 -3.56 17.91
CA LEU A 200 18.01 -4.12 18.90
C LEU A 200 18.37 -5.57 19.25
N ILE A 201 18.74 -6.39 18.25
CA ILE A 201 19.18 -7.77 18.44
C ILE A 201 20.46 -7.82 19.29
N ASN A 202 21.45 -6.96 19.02
CA ASN A 202 22.68 -6.88 19.81
C ASN A 202 22.41 -6.52 21.28
N ARG A 203 21.37 -5.74 21.55
CA ARG A 203 20.93 -5.36 22.90
C ARG A 203 19.98 -6.39 23.55
N SER A 204 19.66 -7.48 22.85
CA SER A 204 18.64 -8.46 23.26
C SER A 204 17.27 -7.81 23.52
N ASP A 205 16.93 -6.78 22.76
CA ASP A 205 15.70 -6.02 22.91
C ASP A 205 14.53 -6.72 22.20
N THR A 206 13.44 -6.99 22.93
CA THR A 206 12.21 -7.61 22.43
C THR A 206 11.01 -6.67 22.33
N ALA A 207 11.20 -5.37 22.59
CA ALA A 207 10.13 -4.38 22.55
C ALA A 207 9.62 -4.14 21.12
N ALA A 208 8.42 -3.58 21.03
CA ALA A 208 7.83 -3.15 19.77
C ALA A 208 8.38 -1.79 19.37
N TYR A 209 8.66 -1.62 18.08
CA TYR A 209 9.11 -0.34 17.51
C TYR A 209 8.42 -0.09 16.17
N THR A 210 8.27 1.19 15.84
CA THR A 210 7.70 1.67 14.60
C THR A 210 8.72 1.77 13.48
N ILE A 211 8.25 1.71 12.23
CA ILE A 211 9.08 2.02 11.06
C ILE A 211 9.66 3.44 11.17
N LYS A 212 8.92 4.37 11.78
CA LYS A 212 9.39 5.74 11.97
C LYS A 212 10.58 5.80 12.94
N GLU A 213 10.52 5.09 14.06
CA GLU A 213 11.65 5.05 15.00
C GLU A 213 12.90 4.44 14.36
N ALA A 214 12.75 3.45 13.48
CA ALA A 214 13.87 2.91 12.71
C ALA A 214 14.46 3.93 11.72
N GLN A 215 13.62 4.77 11.11
CA GLN A 215 14.05 5.86 10.25
C GLN A 215 14.78 6.95 11.06
N ASP A 216 14.18 7.39 12.16
CA ASP A 216 14.75 8.39 13.06
C ASP A 216 16.12 7.90 13.60
N PHE A 217 16.25 6.59 13.90
CA PHE A 217 17.53 5.97 14.27
C PHE A 217 18.55 6.01 13.13
N ALA A 218 18.15 5.64 11.91
CA ALA A 218 19.03 5.66 10.74
C ALA A 218 19.50 7.08 10.41
N ASP A 219 18.63 8.08 10.57
CA ASP A 219 18.95 9.49 10.37
C ASP A 219 19.94 10.00 11.43
N ALA A 220 19.79 9.55 12.68
CA ALA A 220 20.71 9.92 13.77
C ALA A 220 22.09 9.24 13.70
N HIS A 221 22.17 8.04 13.11
CA HIS A 221 23.41 7.25 12.98
C HIS A 221 24.01 7.31 11.57
N ALA A 222 23.39 8.05 10.65
CA ALA A 222 24.03 8.44 9.41
C ALA A 222 25.31 9.20 9.79
N ALA A 223 26.45 8.75 9.26
CA ALA A 223 27.73 9.39 9.52
C ALA A 223 27.57 10.91 9.31
N PRO A 224 28.08 11.75 10.25
CA PRO A 224 28.03 13.19 10.04
C PRO A 224 28.66 13.48 8.68
N PRO A 225 28.04 14.33 7.84
CA PRO A 225 28.69 14.74 6.62
C PRO A 225 30.07 15.30 6.99
N GLU A 226 31.11 14.81 6.31
CA GLU A 226 32.47 15.33 6.47
C GLU A 226 32.40 16.87 6.44
N THR A 227 33.03 17.47 7.44
CA THR A 227 33.03 18.90 7.77
C THR A 227 32.77 19.84 6.59
N VAL A 228 31.58 20.45 6.55
CA VAL A 228 31.32 21.66 5.77
C VAL A 228 30.53 22.65 6.63
N SER A 229 30.87 23.92 6.44
CA SER A 229 30.52 25.14 7.17
C SER A 229 29.03 25.35 7.47
N SER A 230 28.79 25.89 8.67
CA SER A 230 27.61 26.61 9.21
C SER A 230 26.16 26.15 8.87
N PRO A 231 25.25 26.08 9.87
CA PRO A 231 23.86 25.62 9.71
C PRO A 231 23.02 26.37 8.65
N ASP A 232 23.35 27.61 8.32
CA ASP A 232 22.62 28.42 7.34
C ASP A 232 22.93 28.01 5.87
N GLU A 233 24.05 27.32 5.60
CA GLU A 233 24.40 26.82 4.25
C GLU A 233 23.74 25.46 3.91
N ILE A 234 23.39 24.66 4.92
CA ILE A 234 22.92 23.27 4.76
C ILE A 234 21.45 23.20 4.31
N VAL A 235 20.64 24.20 4.66
CA VAL A 235 19.25 24.31 4.19
C VAL A 235 19.20 24.63 2.69
N ASP A 236 20.14 25.45 2.20
CA ASP A 236 20.23 25.79 0.78
C ASP A 236 20.94 24.69 -0.05
N ALA A 237 21.96 24.00 0.48
CA ALA A 237 22.69 22.97 -0.28
C ALA A 237 21.86 21.71 -0.61
N ASN A 238 21.01 21.24 0.32
CA ASN A 238 20.08 20.13 0.04
C ASN A 238 18.93 20.56 -0.91
N ALA A 239 18.53 21.84 -0.84
CA ALA A 239 17.56 22.40 -1.78
C ALA A 239 18.16 22.54 -3.18
N ASP A 240 19.47 22.82 -3.31
CA ASP A 240 20.18 22.93 -4.58
C ASP A 240 20.51 21.56 -5.20
N GLU A 241 20.87 20.55 -4.41
CA GLU A 241 21.15 19.20 -4.92
C GLU A 241 19.86 18.46 -5.38
N LEU A 242 18.77 18.65 -4.62
CA LEU A 242 17.42 18.19 -5.00
C LEU A 242 16.67 19.21 -5.87
N ALA A 243 17.26 20.37 -6.17
CA ALA A 243 16.65 21.36 -7.05
C ALA A 243 16.35 20.70 -8.38
N VAL A 244 15.10 20.81 -8.81
CA VAL A 244 14.72 20.24 -10.10
C VAL A 244 15.26 21.19 -11.17
N GLU A 245 16.40 20.82 -11.73
CA GLU A 245 17.04 21.60 -12.79
C GLU A 245 16.18 21.59 -14.07
N HIS A 246 16.23 22.69 -14.81
CA HIS A 246 15.57 22.81 -16.11
C HIS A 246 16.06 21.76 -17.12
N VAL A 247 17.31 21.29 -16.98
CA VAL A 247 17.88 20.20 -17.79
C VAL A 247 17.17 18.87 -17.49
N ASP A 248 16.96 18.55 -16.21
CA ASP A 248 16.24 17.34 -15.78
C ASP A 248 14.77 17.37 -16.21
N LEU A 249 14.12 18.53 -16.14
CA LEU A 249 12.76 18.74 -16.64
C LEU A 249 12.64 18.51 -18.14
N LYS A 250 13.53 19.13 -18.93
CA LYS A 250 13.57 18.94 -20.40
C LYS A 250 13.74 17.47 -20.74
N ARG A 251 14.66 16.79 -20.04
CA ARG A 251 14.96 15.38 -20.22
C ARG A 251 13.79 14.47 -19.85
N PHE A 252 13.09 14.75 -18.75
CA PHE A 252 11.88 14.03 -18.36
C PHE A 252 10.75 14.18 -19.39
N ALA A 253 10.60 15.37 -19.99
CA ALA A 253 9.57 15.59 -21.00
C ALA A 253 9.84 14.89 -22.35
N GLY A 254 11.10 14.50 -22.61
CA GLY A 254 11.49 13.72 -23.78
C GLY A 254 11.51 14.55 -25.06
N ILE A 255 10.93 14.01 -26.15
CA ILE A 255 10.93 14.62 -27.50
C ILE A 255 10.36 16.04 -27.49
N ASP A 256 9.30 16.29 -26.71
CA ASP A 256 8.66 17.61 -26.60
C ASP A 256 9.25 18.48 -25.48
N GLY A 257 10.47 18.18 -25.03
CA GLY A 257 11.05 18.78 -23.83
C GLY A 257 11.18 20.30 -23.88
N GLU A 258 11.45 20.87 -25.05
CA GLU A 258 11.55 22.34 -25.23
C GLU A 258 10.21 23.04 -25.03
N TYR A 259 9.14 22.48 -25.61
CA TYR A 259 7.79 22.99 -25.46
C TYR A 259 7.37 23.02 -23.98
N TYR A 260 7.55 21.91 -23.26
CA TYR A 260 7.15 21.85 -21.84
C TYR A 260 8.03 22.73 -20.96
N LEU A 261 9.33 22.80 -21.23
CA LEU A 261 10.24 23.64 -20.47
C LEU A 261 9.85 25.12 -20.56
N GLU A 262 9.47 25.60 -21.75
CA GLU A 262 9.02 26.99 -21.92
C GLU A 262 7.76 27.28 -21.09
N LYS A 263 6.77 26.36 -21.13
CA LYS A 263 5.54 26.49 -20.33
C LYS A 263 5.78 26.42 -18.84
N TRP A 264 6.71 25.57 -18.39
CA TRP A 264 7.06 25.44 -16.98
C TRP A 264 7.82 26.67 -16.47
N LYS A 265 8.73 27.23 -17.26
CA LYS A 265 9.35 28.53 -16.97
C LYS A 265 8.32 29.65 -16.83
N GLN A 266 7.30 29.66 -17.69
CA GLN A 266 6.19 30.62 -17.59
C GLN A 266 5.39 30.45 -16.29
N ILE A 267 5.14 29.20 -15.85
CA ILE A 267 4.46 28.89 -14.58
C ILE A 267 5.30 29.35 -13.40
N GLU A 268 6.61 29.08 -13.41
CA GLU A 268 7.55 29.48 -12.35
C GLU A 268 7.66 31.01 -12.25
N ALA A 269 7.81 31.70 -13.38
CA ALA A 269 7.99 33.16 -13.41
C ALA A 269 6.72 33.93 -13.03
N THR A 270 5.54 33.42 -13.39
CA THR A 270 4.26 34.13 -13.14
C THR A 270 3.53 33.67 -11.89
N GLY A 271 3.90 32.51 -11.32
CA GLY A 271 3.17 31.83 -10.25
C GLY A 271 1.78 31.33 -10.65
N LYS A 272 1.35 31.54 -11.90
CA LYS A 272 0.02 31.16 -12.38
C LYS A 272 0.03 29.71 -12.84
N LYS A 273 -0.97 28.94 -12.36
CA LYS A 273 -1.13 27.51 -12.67
C LYS A 273 -1.79 27.24 -14.04
N ILE A 274 -2.22 28.28 -14.74
CA ILE A 274 -3.00 28.18 -15.98
C ILE A 274 -2.06 28.42 -17.15
N THR A 275 -1.84 27.39 -17.97
CA THR A 275 -1.20 27.51 -19.27
C THR A 275 -1.85 26.53 -20.25
N TRP A 276 -2.16 27.01 -21.45
CA TRP A 276 -2.92 26.22 -22.42
C TRP A 276 -2.11 25.04 -22.98
N ASN A 277 -2.72 23.85 -22.97
CA ASN A 277 -2.20 22.61 -23.50
C ASN A 277 -3.21 22.01 -24.51
N TRP A 278 -2.86 22.12 -25.79
CA TRP A 278 -3.69 21.60 -26.88
C TRP A 278 -3.87 20.08 -26.85
N ALA A 279 -2.84 19.36 -26.42
CA ALA A 279 -2.88 17.90 -26.39
C ALA A 279 -3.80 17.39 -25.27
N ALA A 280 -3.76 18.01 -24.08
CA ALA A 280 -4.69 17.70 -22.99
C ALA A 280 -6.13 18.08 -23.34
N PHE A 281 -6.33 19.18 -24.08
CA PHE A 281 -7.64 19.62 -24.56
C PHE A 281 -8.29 18.61 -25.52
N PHE A 282 -7.60 18.20 -26.58
CA PHE A 282 -8.17 17.29 -27.59
C PHE A 282 -8.11 15.81 -27.19
N PHE A 283 -7.11 15.40 -26.41
CA PHE A 283 -6.84 13.99 -26.13
C PHE A 283 -7.09 13.58 -24.67
N HIS A 284 -7.73 14.42 -23.85
CA HIS A 284 -8.29 14.11 -22.52
C HIS A 284 -7.48 13.06 -21.72
N PHE A 285 -8.09 11.96 -21.28
CA PHE A 285 -7.45 10.91 -20.47
C PHE A 285 -6.34 10.16 -21.23
N MET A 286 -6.42 10.16 -22.57
CA MET A 286 -5.41 9.56 -23.44
C MET A 286 -4.07 10.29 -23.34
N TRP A 287 -4.10 11.62 -23.27
CA TRP A 287 -2.90 12.42 -23.08
C TRP A 287 -2.23 12.14 -21.74
N PHE A 288 -3.02 12.03 -20.66
CA PHE A 288 -2.51 11.64 -19.34
C PHE A 288 -1.91 10.24 -19.35
N ALA A 289 -2.56 9.27 -19.99
CA ALA A 289 -2.04 7.91 -20.14
C ALA A 289 -0.73 7.88 -20.94
N TYR A 290 -0.68 8.63 -22.05
CA TYR A 290 0.51 8.76 -22.89
C TYR A 290 1.67 9.35 -22.08
N ARG A 291 1.43 10.38 -21.27
CA ARG A 291 2.44 11.00 -20.38
C ARG A 291 2.69 10.23 -19.07
N LYS A 292 2.26 8.97 -18.99
CA LYS A 292 2.45 8.05 -17.85
C LYS A 292 1.81 8.53 -16.54
N MET A 293 0.87 9.46 -16.62
CA MET A 293 0.05 9.94 -15.50
C MET A 293 -1.17 9.02 -15.29
N TYR A 294 -0.92 7.74 -15.02
CA TYR A 294 -1.95 6.68 -15.04
C TYR A 294 -3.08 6.90 -14.05
N TYR A 295 -2.78 7.42 -12.85
CA TYR A 295 -3.80 7.73 -11.85
C TYR A 295 -4.86 8.69 -12.38
N TYR A 296 -4.44 9.81 -12.97
CA TYR A 296 -5.36 10.78 -13.59
C TYR A 296 -6.09 10.19 -14.78
N ALA A 297 -5.40 9.37 -15.60
CA ALA A 297 -6.02 8.71 -16.74
C ALA A 297 -7.16 7.78 -16.33
N TYR A 298 -6.97 6.95 -15.30
CA TYR A 298 -8.01 6.03 -14.81
C TYR A 298 -9.20 6.75 -14.19
N ILE A 299 -8.97 7.81 -13.41
CA ILE A 299 -10.06 8.61 -12.83
C ILE A 299 -10.90 9.25 -13.94
N LEU A 300 -10.26 9.90 -14.91
CA LEU A 300 -10.97 10.54 -16.01
C LEU A 300 -11.69 9.53 -16.92
N ALA A 301 -11.10 8.36 -17.16
CA ALA A 301 -11.74 7.27 -17.89
C ALA A 301 -12.96 6.69 -17.12
N GLY A 302 -12.85 6.53 -15.80
CA GLY A 302 -13.96 6.11 -14.94
C GLY A 302 -15.10 7.13 -14.92
N LEU A 303 -14.78 8.42 -14.78
CA LEU A 303 -15.77 9.50 -14.86
C LEU A 303 -16.44 9.57 -16.24
N PHE A 304 -15.69 9.29 -17.31
CA PHE A 304 -16.23 9.17 -18.65
C PHE A 304 -17.26 8.03 -18.75
N LEU A 305 -16.93 6.83 -18.22
CA LEU A 305 -17.85 5.69 -18.21
C LEU A 305 -19.08 5.94 -17.33
N ILE A 306 -18.92 6.49 -16.13
CA ILE A 306 -20.04 6.82 -15.23
C ILE A 306 -21.00 7.79 -15.92
N ARG A 307 -20.49 8.86 -16.55
CA ARG A 307 -21.33 9.83 -17.27
C ARG A 307 -22.01 9.19 -18.47
N LEU A 308 -21.32 8.29 -19.17
CA LEU A 308 -21.92 7.52 -20.26
C LEU A 308 -23.10 6.68 -19.75
N SER A 309 -22.93 5.95 -18.65
CA SER A 309 -23.99 5.15 -18.01
C SER A 309 -25.16 6.01 -17.51
N LEU A 310 -24.89 7.14 -16.85
CA LEU A 310 -25.92 8.07 -16.38
C LEU A 310 -26.73 8.66 -17.53
N LYS A 311 -26.09 8.96 -18.67
CA LYS A 311 -26.78 9.42 -19.87
C LYS A 311 -27.78 8.38 -20.37
N PHE A 312 -27.42 7.09 -20.38
CA PHE A 312 -28.33 6.01 -20.78
C PHE A 312 -29.47 5.79 -19.78
N GLN A 313 -29.22 5.94 -18.47
CA GLN A 313 -30.20 5.64 -17.43
C GLN A 313 -31.22 6.78 -17.19
N PHE A 314 -30.80 8.04 -17.34
CA PHE A 314 -31.57 9.21 -16.89
C PHE A 314 -31.95 10.18 -18.02
N ASP A 315 -31.78 9.78 -19.28
CA ASP A 315 -32.12 10.55 -20.49
C ASP A 315 -31.70 12.03 -20.41
N LEU A 316 -30.42 12.24 -20.05
CA LEU A 316 -29.88 13.58 -19.85
C LEU A 316 -29.96 14.41 -21.13
N PRO A 317 -30.48 15.66 -21.07
CA PRO A 317 -30.56 16.52 -22.24
C PRO A 317 -29.20 16.68 -22.93
N TRP A 318 -29.22 16.65 -24.27
CA TRP A 318 -28.00 16.70 -25.08
C TRP A 318 -27.12 17.90 -24.71
N PHE A 319 -27.71 19.09 -24.52
CA PHE A 319 -26.98 20.31 -24.19
C PHE A 319 -26.26 20.22 -22.84
N ALA A 320 -26.86 19.61 -21.82
CA ALA A 320 -26.24 19.44 -20.50
C ALA A 320 -25.01 18.52 -20.59
N SER A 321 -25.13 17.43 -21.35
CA SER A 321 -24.02 16.51 -21.63
C SER A 321 -22.87 17.20 -22.37
N TYR A 322 -23.20 18.05 -23.36
CA TYR A 322 -22.19 18.81 -24.09
C TYR A 322 -21.49 19.86 -23.23
N LEU A 323 -22.22 20.58 -22.37
CA LEU A 323 -21.65 21.58 -21.46
C LEU A 323 -20.61 20.95 -20.53
N VAL A 324 -20.93 19.83 -19.89
CA VAL A 324 -19.98 19.11 -19.03
C VAL A 324 -18.76 18.66 -19.81
N ARG A 325 -18.97 18.07 -21.00
CA ARG A 325 -17.88 17.61 -21.86
C ARG A 325 -16.92 18.74 -22.26
N TYR A 326 -17.46 19.86 -22.73
CA TYR A 326 -16.63 21.01 -23.11
C TYR A 326 -15.93 21.65 -21.90
N PHE A 327 -16.62 21.69 -20.75
CA PHE A 327 -16.03 22.16 -19.51
C PHE A 327 -14.81 21.34 -19.10
N ASP A 328 -14.89 20.01 -19.11
CA ASP A 328 -13.73 19.18 -18.76
C ASP A 328 -12.58 19.36 -19.76
N TRP A 329 -12.88 19.46 -21.06
CA TRP A 329 -11.85 19.68 -22.09
C TRP A 329 -11.12 21.00 -21.87
N ILE A 330 -11.87 22.07 -21.60
CA ILE A 330 -11.30 23.40 -21.31
C ILE A 330 -10.47 23.34 -20.02
N LEU A 331 -10.98 22.72 -18.95
CA LEU A 331 -10.25 22.59 -17.68
C LEU A 331 -8.93 21.82 -17.86
N LEU A 332 -8.95 20.67 -18.53
CA LEU A 332 -7.73 19.90 -18.77
C LEU A 332 -6.78 20.61 -19.73
N GLY A 333 -7.31 21.36 -20.70
CA GLY A 333 -6.52 22.26 -21.55
C GLY A 333 -5.81 23.36 -20.74
N MET A 334 -6.49 23.95 -19.76
CA MET A 334 -5.94 25.02 -18.91
C MET A 334 -4.89 24.53 -17.90
N PHE A 335 -5.08 23.33 -17.33
CA PHE A 335 -4.26 22.84 -16.22
C PHE A 335 -3.33 21.68 -16.60
N GLY A 336 -3.43 21.12 -17.80
CA GLY A 336 -2.66 19.93 -18.21
C GLY A 336 -1.16 20.10 -18.04
N ASN A 337 -0.61 21.24 -18.47
CA ASN A 337 0.81 21.55 -18.31
C ASN A 337 1.25 21.64 -16.84
N TYR A 338 0.40 22.20 -15.97
CA TYR A 338 0.69 22.32 -14.55
C TYR A 338 0.62 20.96 -13.83
N LEU A 339 -0.39 20.14 -14.14
CA LEU A 339 -0.48 18.79 -13.60
C LEU A 339 0.73 17.95 -14.00
N TYR A 340 1.17 18.10 -15.25
CA TYR A 340 2.36 17.41 -15.75
C TYR A 340 3.66 17.95 -15.13
N TYR A 341 3.77 19.27 -14.93
CA TYR A 341 4.88 19.89 -14.22
C TYR A 341 5.04 19.33 -12.80
N HIS A 342 3.94 19.29 -12.05
CA HIS A 342 3.95 18.78 -10.68
C HIS A 342 4.28 17.28 -10.64
N HIS A 343 3.75 16.50 -11.60
CA HIS A 343 4.10 15.09 -11.75
C HIS A 343 5.58 14.89 -12.06
N ALA A 344 6.12 15.65 -13.02
CA ALA A 344 7.53 15.61 -13.43
C ALA A 344 8.46 15.96 -12.26
N ARG A 345 8.19 17.05 -11.53
CA ARG A 345 8.99 17.44 -10.36
C ARG A 345 9.02 16.34 -9.31
N ARG A 346 7.86 15.77 -8.95
CA ARG A 346 7.82 14.68 -7.95
C ARG A 346 8.62 13.46 -8.42
N LYS A 347 8.53 13.10 -9.70
CA LYS A 347 9.26 11.94 -10.26
C LYS A 347 10.75 12.18 -10.41
N ILE A 348 11.18 13.41 -10.73
CA ILE A 348 12.60 13.78 -10.78
C ILE A 348 13.20 13.77 -9.38
N VAL A 349 12.50 14.31 -8.38
CA VAL A 349 12.93 14.23 -6.97
C VAL A 349 13.00 12.77 -6.53
N GLU A 350 12.00 11.94 -6.84
CA GLU A 350 12.04 10.49 -6.57
C GLU A 350 13.24 9.81 -7.28
N ALA A 351 13.58 10.23 -8.50
CA ALA A 351 14.75 9.73 -9.23
C ALA A 351 16.08 10.11 -8.56
N LYS A 352 16.18 11.36 -8.11
CA LYS A 352 17.33 11.93 -7.40
C LYS A 352 17.55 11.24 -6.06
N LEU A 353 16.47 10.97 -5.32
CA LEU A 353 16.51 10.25 -4.05
C LEU A 353 16.88 8.77 -4.22
N ARG A 354 16.43 8.12 -5.31
CA ARG A 354 16.66 6.69 -5.55
C ARG A 354 18.05 6.37 -6.12
N ASN A 355 18.70 7.31 -6.81
CA ASN A 355 19.94 7.05 -7.54
C ASN A 355 21.02 8.08 -7.18
N ARG A 356 22.02 7.68 -6.39
CA ARG A 356 23.16 8.54 -6.01
C ARG A 356 24.10 8.84 -7.17
N ASN A 357 24.20 7.97 -8.18
CA ASN A 357 25.07 8.20 -9.34
C ASN A 357 24.36 9.06 -10.41
N PRO A 358 24.96 10.19 -10.85
CA PRO A 358 24.41 11.08 -11.88
C PRO A 358 24.03 10.39 -13.20
N GLN A 359 24.78 9.39 -13.67
CA GLN A 359 24.48 8.72 -14.94
C GLN A 359 23.24 7.82 -14.81
N THR A 360 23.15 7.05 -13.72
CA THR A 360 21.97 6.22 -13.41
C THR A 360 20.71 7.05 -13.16
N ARG A 361 20.87 8.23 -12.55
CA ARG A 361 19.79 9.21 -12.35
C ARG A 361 19.24 9.69 -13.69
N GLN A 362 20.11 10.06 -14.64
CA GLN A 362 19.68 10.57 -15.94
C GLN A 362 18.89 9.52 -16.73
N VAL A 363 19.38 8.28 -16.76
CA VAL A 363 18.69 7.15 -17.42
C VAL A 363 17.35 6.87 -16.74
N ALA A 364 17.28 6.96 -15.40
CA ALA A 364 16.03 6.77 -14.66
C ALA A 364 15.01 7.88 -14.97
N ILE A 365 15.43 9.15 -15.03
CA ILE A 365 14.57 10.29 -15.39
C ILE A 365 13.99 10.11 -16.80
N GLU A 366 14.81 9.71 -17.77
CA GLU A 366 14.37 9.46 -19.16
C GLU A 366 13.37 8.29 -19.24
N LYS A 367 13.62 7.21 -18.51
CA LYS A 367 12.75 6.02 -18.49
C LYS A 367 11.41 6.30 -17.81
N MET A 368 11.40 7.12 -16.75
CA MET A 368 10.18 7.50 -16.04
C MET A 368 9.36 8.55 -16.80
N GLY A 369 10.03 9.42 -17.54
CA GLY A 369 9.43 10.45 -18.37
C GLY A 369 9.01 9.96 -19.77
N GLY A 370 8.75 10.92 -20.67
CA GLY A 370 8.40 10.65 -22.06
C GLY A 370 7.01 10.05 -22.29
N GLY A 371 6.75 9.67 -23.54
CA GLY A 371 5.47 9.10 -23.98
C GLY A 371 5.43 7.58 -23.96
N SER A 372 4.29 6.98 -23.59
CA SER A 372 4.02 5.54 -23.69
C SER A 372 2.72 5.26 -24.45
N GLY A 373 2.84 4.86 -25.71
CA GLY A 373 1.68 4.46 -26.53
C GLY A 373 1.00 3.17 -26.06
N LYS A 374 1.73 2.28 -25.37
CA LYS A 374 1.19 1.00 -24.88
C LYS A 374 0.04 1.19 -23.89
N ALA A 375 0.17 2.14 -22.97
CA ALA A 375 -0.85 2.41 -21.96
C ALA A 375 -2.14 2.99 -22.59
N VAL A 376 -2.00 3.80 -23.65
CA VAL A 376 -3.13 4.32 -24.42
C VAL A 376 -3.93 3.18 -25.07
N ILE A 377 -3.24 2.25 -25.72
CA ILE A 377 -3.88 1.10 -26.38
C ILE A 377 -4.64 0.25 -25.34
N ILE A 378 -4.03 -0.03 -24.18
CA ILE A 378 -4.66 -0.82 -23.11
C ILE A 378 -5.95 -0.13 -22.62
N ILE A 379 -5.91 1.18 -22.36
CA ILE A 379 -7.09 1.92 -21.90
C ILE A 379 -8.18 1.94 -22.98
N LEU A 380 -7.82 2.10 -24.25
CA LEU A 380 -8.77 2.06 -25.35
C LEU A 380 -9.44 0.69 -25.49
N LEU A 381 -8.68 -0.41 -25.37
CA LEU A 381 -9.23 -1.76 -25.40
C LEU A 381 -10.17 -2.02 -24.21
N ALA A 382 -9.79 -1.55 -23.01
CA ALA A 382 -10.63 -1.69 -21.82
C ALA A 382 -11.94 -0.89 -21.96
N LEU A 383 -11.90 0.32 -22.50
CA LEU A 383 -13.09 1.12 -22.77
C LEU A 383 -13.98 0.49 -23.85
N LEU A 384 -13.37 -0.03 -24.92
CA LEU A 384 -14.11 -0.74 -25.97
C LEU A 384 -14.83 -1.97 -25.40
N ALA A 385 -14.15 -2.77 -24.59
CA ALA A 385 -14.73 -3.92 -23.90
C ALA A 385 -15.86 -3.50 -22.94
N ALA A 386 -15.68 -2.41 -22.19
CA ALA A 386 -16.70 -1.92 -21.26
C ALA A 386 -17.96 -1.41 -21.99
N ILE A 387 -17.81 -0.81 -23.18
CA ILE A 387 -18.93 -0.27 -23.96
C ILE A 387 -19.64 -1.37 -24.76
N LEU A 388 -18.90 -2.29 -25.39
CA LEU A 388 -19.46 -3.32 -26.27
C LEU A 388 -19.82 -4.62 -25.53
N GLY A 389 -19.15 -4.92 -24.42
CA GLY A 389 -19.34 -6.15 -23.63
C GLY A 389 -20.79 -6.38 -23.21
N PRO A 390 -21.51 -5.39 -22.65
CA PRO A 390 -22.91 -5.56 -22.28
C PRO A 390 -23.83 -5.89 -23.47
N ALA A 391 -23.56 -5.34 -24.65
CA ALA A 391 -24.35 -5.60 -25.86
C ALA A 391 -24.08 -7.00 -26.45
N LEU A 392 -22.86 -7.51 -26.31
CA LEU A 392 -22.50 -8.87 -26.74
C LEU A 392 -23.05 -9.94 -25.79
N ILE A 393 -23.11 -9.68 -24.49
CA ILE A 393 -23.68 -10.59 -23.49
C ILE A 393 -25.21 -10.69 -23.65
N ALA A 394 -25.89 -9.63 -24.07
CA ALA A 394 -27.34 -9.62 -24.24
C ALA A 394 -27.84 -10.34 -25.52
N GLN A 395 -26.94 -10.80 -26.40
CA GLN A 395 -27.28 -11.54 -27.63
C GLN A 395 -27.16 -13.07 -27.49
N TRP A 396 -26.77 -13.54 -26.31
CA TRP A 396 -26.73 -14.95 -25.90
C TRP A 396 -27.65 -15.15 -24.70
#